data_AF-A0A455ZD32-F1
#
_entry.id   AF-A0A455ZD32-F1
#
_cell.length_a   1.000
_cell.length_b   1.000
_cell.length_c   1.000
_cell.angle_alpha   90.00
_cell.angle_beta   90.00
_cell.angle_gamma   90.00
#
_symmetry.space_group_name_H-M   'P 1'
#
loop_
_entity.id
_entity.type
_entity.pdbx_description
1 polymer ?
#
loop_
_entity_poly.entity_id
_entity_poly.type
_entity_poly.pdbx_seq_one_letter_code
_entity_poly.pdbx_strand_id
1 'polypeptide(L)'
;MDRTYYPISLIADKLQLEEVASQYSNEEQFEVLARYLDGLIQSDFNKLLSILYHIDVSEEKVKKALAENKDKLPAGQIIAALLIERENEKIKLRAKYSKK
;
A
#
# COMPACT_ATOMS: atom_id res chain seq x y z
N MET A 1 -7.68 20.19 14.19
CA MET A 1 -8.17 18.99 13.49
C MET A 1 -6.95 18.33 12.90
N ASP A 2 -6.32 17.43 13.67
CA ASP A 2 -5.13 16.73 13.22
C ASP A 2 -5.57 15.80 12.10
N ARG A 3 -5.18 16.11 10.85
CA ARG A 3 -5.40 15.21 9.73
C ARG A 3 -4.40 14.07 9.89
N THR A 4 -4.71 13.14 10.79
CA THR A 4 -4.03 11.85 10.86
C THR A 4 -4.44 11.10 9.60
N TYR A 5 -3.77 11.41 8.48
CA TYR A 5 -3.97 10.71 7.23
C TYR A 5 -3.63 9.25 7.47
N TYR A 6 -4.66 8.40 7.48
CA TYR A 6 -4.45 6.96 7.49
C TYR A 6 -3.71 6.60 6.18
N PRO A 7 -2.61 5.85 6.23
CA PRO A 7 -1.79 5.56 5.06
C PRO A 7 -2.59 4.97 3.88
N ILE A 8 -3.64 4.20 4.18
CA ILE A 8 -4.47 3.55 3.16
C ILE A 8 -5.28 4.57 2.36
N SER A 9 -5.85 5.59 3.01
CA SER A 9 -6.60 6.63 2.29
C SER A 9 -5.69 7.44 1.36
N LEU A 10 -4.44 7.71 1.76
CA LEU A 10 -3.45 8.34 0.89
C LEU A 10 -3.10 7.49 -0.32
N ILE A 11 -3.02 6.17 -0.16
CA ILE A 11 -2.78 5.24 -1.27
C ILE A 11 -4.00 5.25 -2.20
N ALA A 12 -5.21 5.15 -1.63
CA ALA A 12 -6.45 5.19 -2.39
C ALA A 12 -6.56 6.46 -3.23
N ASP A 13 -6.26 7.62 -2.65
CA ASP A 13 -6.27 8.91 -3.35
C ASP A 13 -5.24 8.96 -4.49
N LYS A 14 -3.98 8.54 -4.23
CA LYS A 14 -2.91 8.53 -5.24
C LYS A 14 -3.21 7.61 -6.42
N LEU A 15 -3.86 6.48 -6.13
CA LEU A 15 -4.19 5.45 -7.11
C LEU A 15 -5.60 5.63 -7.70
N GLN A 16 -6.35 6.64 -7.25
CA GLN A 16 -7.74 6.91 -7.63
C GLN A 16 -8.65 5.68 -7.44
N LEU A 17 -8.49 4.99 -6.31
CA LEU A 17 -9.25 3.79 -5.97
C LEU A 17 -10.48 4.16 -5.14
N GLU A 18 -11.55 4.57 -5.83
CA GLU A 18 -12.82 4.96 -5.19
C GLU A 18 -13.41 3.84 -4.33
N GLU A 19 -13.30 2.58 -4.77
CA GLU A 19 -13.79 1.43 -4.00
C GLU A 19 -13.08 1.31 -2.64
N VAL A 20 -11.76 1.53 -2.60
CA VAL A 20 -10.99 1.56 -1.33
C VAL A 20 -11.44 2.76 -0.50
N ALA A 21 -11.52 3.95 -1.09
CA ALA A 21 -11.90 5.18 -0.38
C ALA A 21 -13.32 5.14 0.21
N SER A 22 -14.22 4.36 -0.39
CA SER A 22 -15.61 4.23 0.05
C SER A 22 -15.83 3.34 1.28
N GLN A 23 -14.80 2.60 1.73
CA GLN A 23 -14.93 1.71 2.89
C GLN A 23 -14.89 2.48 4.22
N TYR A 24 -15.57 1.95 5.24
CA TYR A 24 -15.80 2.63 6.52
C TYR A 24 -14.73 2.33 7.57
N SER A 25 -14.00 1.22 7.44
CA SER A 25 -12.93 0.83 8.36
C SER A 25 -11.60 0.59 7.66
N ASN A 26 -10.49 0.73 8.40
CA ASN A 26 -9.15 0.44 7.88
C ASN A 26 -8.99 -1.02 7.44
N GLU A 27 -9.67 -1.95 8.11
CA GLU A 27 -9.65 -3.38 7.79
C GLU A 27 -10.31 -3.63 6.44
N GLU A 28 -11.49 -3.05 6.19
CA GLU A 28 -12.16 -3.14 4.90
C GLU A 28 -11.34 -2.47 3.78
N GLN A 29 -10.79 -1.28 4.04
CA GLN A 29 -9.91 -0.59 3.08
C GLN A 29 -8.69 -1.45 2.71
N PHE A 30 -8.08 -2.08 3.71
CA PHE A 30 -6.94 -2.98 3.52
C PHE A 30 -7.32 -4.18 2.65
N GLU A 31 -8.43 -4.86 2.96
CA GLU A 31 -8.88 -6.03 2.19
C GLU A 31 -9.22 -5.67 0.74
N VAL A 32 -9.88 -4.53 0.50
CA VAL A 32 -10.17 -4.07 -0.87
C VAL A 32 -8.86 -3.75 -1.62
N LEU A 33 -7.92 -3.07 -0.98
CA LEU A 33 -6.60 -2.78 -1.58
C LEU A 33 -5.83 -4.06 -1.89
N ALA A 34 -5.82 -5.03 -0.96
CA ALA A 34 -5.16 -6.32 -1.16
C ALA A 34 -5.75 -7.08 -2.34
N ARG A 35 -7.09 -7.15 -2.44
CA ARG A 35 -7.78 -7.78 -3.58
C ARG A 35 -7.46 -7.09 -4.91
N TYR A 36 -7.43 -5.76 -4.94
CA TYR A 36 -7.04 -5.00 -6.12
C TYR A 36 -5.63 -5.36 -6.57
N LEU A 37 -4.67 -5.44 -5.64
CA LEU A 37 -3.28 -5.80 -5.93
C LEU A 37 -3.15 -7.26 -6.39
N ASP A 38 -3.86 -8.21 -5.78
CA ASP A 38 -3.91 -9.60 -6.25
C ASP A 38 -4.45 -9.69 -7.69
N GLY A 39 -5.48 -8.88 -8.00
CA GLY A 39 -5.99 -8.75 -9.36
C GLY A 39 -4.90 -8.30 -10.33
N LEU A 40 -4.09 -7.29 -9.98
CA LEU A 40 -3.00 -6.82 -10.84
C LEU A 40 -1.88 -7.86 -11.02
N ILE A 41 -1.56 -8.65 -9.99
CA ILE A 41 -0.57 -9.73 -10.10
C ILE A 41 -0.97 -10.71 -11.22
N GLN A 42 -2.27 -11.00 -11.35
CA GLN A 42 -2.79 -11.97 -12.32
C GLN A 42 -3.10 -11.35 -13.68
N SER A 43 -3.49 -10.08 -13.73
CA SER A 43 -4.07 -9.46 -14.94
C SER A 43 -3.22 -8.35 -15.56
N ASP A 44 -2.44 -7.60 -14.77
CA ASP A 44 -1.67 -6.45 -15.24
C ASP A 44 -0.46 -6.17 -14.33
N PHE A 45 0.56 -7.00 -14.50
CA PHE A 45 1.78 -6.90 -13.72
C PHE A 45 2.53 -5.57 -13.97
N ASN A 46 2.44 -5.00 -15.17
CA ASN A 46 3.10 -3.72 -15.48
C ASN A 46 2.49 -2.58 -14.67
N LYS A 47 1.15 -2.56 -14.49
CA LYS A 47 0.48 -1.60 -13.62
C LYS A 47 0.89 -1.78 -12.16
N LEU A 48 1.05 -3.02 -11.69
CA LEU A 48 1.59 -3.28 -10.35
C LEU A 48 2.99 -2.66 -10.18
N LEU A 49 3.90 -2.89 -11.12
CA LEU A 49 5.25 -2.31 -11.06
C LEU A 49 5.22 -0.77 -11.04
N SER A 50 4.35 -0.17 -11.85
CA SER A 50 4.17 1.30 -11.86
C SER A 50 3.72 1.84 -10.50
N ILE A 51 2.80 1.14 -9.82
CA ILE A 51 2.33 1.49 -8.48
C ILE A 51 3.46 1.40 -7.45
N LEU A 52 4.22 0.30 -7.46
CA LEU A 52 5.35 0.10 -6.55
C LEU A 52 6.36 1.24 -6.68
N TYR A 53 6.72 1.61 -7.92
CA TYR A 53 7.62 2.73 -8.18
C TYR A 53 7.05 4.07 -7.68
N HIS A 54 5.78 4.36 -7.95
CA HIS A 54 5.15 5.62 -7.55
C HIS A 54 5.07 5.80 -6.02
N ILE A 55 4.92 4.69 -5.29
CA ILE A 55 4.84 4.71 -3.83
C ILE A 55 6.23 4.62 -3.18
N ASP A 56 7.28 4.39 -3.97
CA ASP A 56 8.67 4.20 -3.54
C ASP A 56 8.89 2.89 -2.76
N VAL A 57 8.35 1.80 -3.31
CA VAL A 57 8.58 0.42 -2.85
C VAL A 57 9.38 -0.33 -3.92
N SER A 58 10.55 -0.86 -3.55
CA SER A 58 11.40 -1.59 -4.49
C SER A 58 10.91 -3.00 -4.76
N GLU A 59 11.08 -3.48 -5.99
CA GLU A 59 10.81 -4.88 -6.35
C GLU A 59 11.58 -5.87 -5.46
N GLU A 60 12.81 -5.53 -5.08
CA GLU A 60 13.63 -6.38 -4.21
C GLU A 60 12.96 -6.59 -2.84
N LYS A 61 12.42 -5.50 -2.25
CA LYS A 61 11.69 -5.57 -0.97
C LYS A 61 10.45 -6.44 -1.11
N VAL A 62 9.72 -6.31 -2.22
CA VAL A 62 8.54 -7.15 -2.53
C VAL A 62 8.93 -8.62 -2.68
N LYS A 63 9.93 -8.94 -3.51
CA LYS A 63 10.41 -10.32 -3.74
C LYS A 63 10.83 -10.98 -2.43
N LYS A 64 11.58 -10.27 -1.60
CA LYS A 64 12.00 -10.75 -0.28
C LYS A 64 10.80 -11.02 0.62
N ALA A 65 9.87 -10.06 0.75
CA ALA A 65 8.69 -10.22 1.60
C ALA A 65 7.79 -11.38 1.16
N LEU A 66 7.60 -11.56 -0.16
CA LEU A 66 6.86 -12.68 -0.73
C LEU A 66 7.54 -14.02 -0.43
N ALA A 67 8.87 -14.10 -0.54
CA ALA A 67 9.63 -15.31 -0.23
C ALA A 67 9.54 -15.68 1.27
N GLU A 68 9.61 -14.69 2.16
CA GLU A 68 9.52 -14.89 3.62
C GLU A 68 8.12 -15.32 4.11
N ASN A 69 7.08 -14.92 3.36
CA ASN A 69 5.67 -15.18 3.67
C ASN A 69 5.02 -16.19 2.72
N LYS A 70 5.84 -16.93 1.97
CA LYS A 70 5.36 -17.95 1.03
C LYS A 70 4.41 -18.91 1.74
N ASP A 71 3.24 -19.14 1.13
CA ASP A 71 2.18 -20.03 1.60
C ASP A 71 1.54 -19.64 2.96
N LYS A 72 1.87 -18.46 3.52
CA LYS A 72 1.28 -17.96 4.78
C LYS A 72 0.20 -16.90 4.53
N LEU A 73 0.44 -16.00 3.59
CA LEU A 73 -0.44 -14.87 3.28
C LEU A 73 -0.59 -14.70 1.76
N PRO A 74 -1.74 -14.20 1.28
CA PRO A 74 -1.91 -13.77 -0.10
C PRO A 74 -0.88 -12.70 -0.49
N ALA A 75 -0.42 -12.74 -1.73
CA ALA A 75 0.58 -11.81 -2.25
C ALA A 75 0.09 -10.35 -2.19
N GLY A 76 -1.19 -10.10 -2.51
CA GLY A 76 -1.83 -8.80 -2.44
C GLY A 76 -1.81 -8.21 -1.04
N GLN A 77 -2.03 -9.02 0.00
CA GLN A 77 -1.95 -8.56 1.40
C GLN A 77 -0.51 -8.18 1.79
N ILE A 78 0.47 -8.97 1.37
CA ILE A 78 1.90 -8.68 1.61
C ILE A 78 2.28 -7.35 0.94
N ILE A 79 1.87 -7.14 -0.31
CA ILE A 79 2.18 -5.91 -1.04
C ILE A 79 1.43 -4.71 -0.45
N ALA A 80 0.15 -4.84 -0.10
CA ALA A 80 -0.63 -3.79 0.55
C ALA A 80 0.07 -3.30 1.84
N ALA A 81 0.54 -4.24 2.67
CA ALA A 81 1.28 -3.92 3.89
C ALA A 81 2.56 -3.12 3.60
N LEU A 82 3.31 -3.47 2.55
CA LEU A 82 4.52 -2.73 2.14
C LEU A 82 4.21 -1.31 1.67
N LEU A 83 3.13 -1.12 0.91
CA LEU A 83 2.70 0.23 0.47
C LEU A 83 2.36 1.11 1.68
N ILE A 84 1.60 0.55 2.63
CA ILE A 84 1.17 1.23 3.86
C ILE A 84 2.36 1.59 4.75
N GLU A 85 3.31 0.67 4.92
CA GLU A 85 4.54 0.90 5.66
C GLU A 85 5.32 2.09 5.06
N ARG A 86 5.45 2.12 3.74
CA ARG A 86 6.19 3.19 3.05
C ARG A 86 5.51 4.56 3.20
N GLU A 87 4.19 4.65 3.10
CA GLU A 87 3.48 5.90 3.38
C GLU A 87 3.63 6.34 4.84
N ASN A 88 3.55 5.40 5.80
CA ASN A 88 3.80 5.67 7.21
C ASN A 88 5.20 6.25 7.46
N GLU A 89 6.23 5.69 6.84
CA GLU A 89 7.60 6.22 6.92
C GLU A 89 7.68 7.66 6.41
N LYS A 90 7.04 7.96 5.28
CA LYS A 90 6.99 9.33 4.71
C LYS A 90 6.30 10.31 5.65
N ILE A 91 5.20 9.91 6.28
CA ILE A 91 4.51 10.72 7.30
C ILE A 91 5.43 11.01 8.48
N LYS A 92 6.07 9.96 9.03
CA LYS A 92 7.00 10.08 10.18
C LYS A 92 8.20 10.98 9.85
N LEU A 93 8.79 10.83 8.66
CA LEU A 93 9.88 11.69 8.20
C LEU A 93 9.44 13.15 8.12
N ARG A 94 8.31 13.44 7.46
CA ARG A 94 7.77 14.82 7.38
C ARG A 94 7.51 15.41 8.75
N ALA A 95 6.92 14.66 9.68
CA ALA A 95 6.67 15.10 11.04
C ALA A 95 7.97 15.42 11.81
N LYS A 96 9.03 14.62 11.60
CA LYS A 96 10.35 14.82 12.23
C LYS A 96 11.04 16.11 11.75
N TYR A 97 10.93 16.44 10.46
CA TYR A 97 11.58 17.62 9.88
C TYR A 97 10.70 18.88 9.89
N SER A 98 9.38 18.75 10.04
CA SER A 98 8.46 19.89 10.15
C SER A 98 8.44 20.54 11.54
N LYS A 99 9.01 19.87 12.56
CA LYS A 99 9.11 20.39 13.94
C LYS A 99 10.44 21.10 14.22
N LYS A 100 11.17 21.49 13.18
CA LYS A 100 12.43 22.24 13.27
C LYS A 100 12.31 23.54 12.51
#